data_AF-U2UWG2-F1
#
_entry.id   AF-U2UWG2-F1
#
_cell.length_a   1.000
_cell.length_b   1.000
_cell.length_c   1.000
_cell.angle_alpha   90.00
_cell.angle_beta   90.00
_cell.angle_gamma   90.00
#
_symmetry.space_group_name_H-M   'P 1'
#
loop_
_entity.id
_entity.type
_entity.pdbx_description
1 polymer ?
#
loop_
_entity_poly.entity_id
_entity_poly.type
_entity_poly.pdbx_seq_one_letter_code
_entity_poly.pdbx_strand_id
1 'polypeptide(L)'
;MMEEREEKRIHGSYEKNQNGELIIADDVIAIIAGISATEVPGVASMAGGWSGEIIARMGIRDLSKGVKIEVDGEQVSVLLSLNVKYGYSIPEVSADVQEKVAQAIESMTGLRVLDVNIRIAGVVTSEDE
;
A
#
# COMPACT_ATOMS: atom_id res chain seq x y z
N MET A 1 18.37 4.38 -25.88
CA MET A 1 16.95 4.41 -25.49
C MET A 1 16.93 5.02 -24.11
N MET A 2 16.34 6.21 -23.99
CA MET A 2 16.26 6.95 -22.73
C MET A 2 15.15 6.31 -21.90
N GLU A 3 15.48 5.78 -20.72
CA GLU A 3 14.47 5.52 -19.69
C GLU A 3 14.01 6.88 -19.18
N GLU A 4 12.79 7.25 -19.55
CA GLU A 4 12.04 8.32 -18.87
C GLU A 4 11.93 7.91 -17.40
N ARG A 5 12.72 8.57 -16.55
CA ARG A 5 12.49 8.54 -15.11
C ARG A 5 11.07 9.05 -14.87
N GLU A 6 10.18 8.19 -14.39
CA GLU A 6 8.91 8.62 -13.80
C GLU A 6 9.21 9.71 -12.77
N GLU A 7 8.80 10.93 -13.08
CA GLU A 7 8.80 12.02 -12.14
C GLU A 7 7.91 11.61 -10.97
N LYS A 8 8.54 11.44 -9.79
CA LYS A 8 7.84 11.17 -8.54
C LYS A 8 6.76 12.22 -8.37
N ARG A 9 5.50 11.80 -8.51
CA ARG A 9 4.37 12.68 -8.23
C ARG A 9 4.30 12.85 -6.73
N ILE A 10 4.30 14.12 -6.32
CA ILE A 10 4.25 14.51 -4.91
C ILE A 10 2.84 15.05 -4.72
N HIS A 11 2.05 14.43 -3.83
CA HIS A 11 0.66 14.82 -3.60
C HIS A 11 0.35 15.02 -2.12
N GLY A 12 -0.57 15.94 -1.86
CA GLY A 12 -1.03 16.30 -0.53
C GLY A 12 -0.41 17.63 -0.10
N SER A 13 -1.16 18.72 -0.24
CA SER A 13 -0.85 19.99 0.42
C SER A 13 -1.60 20.02 1.75
N TYR A 14 -0.90 19.86 2.87
CA TYR A 14 -1.48 20.11 4.19
C TYR A 14 -1.20 21.56 4.60
N GLU A 15 -2.14 22.47 4.36
CA GLU A 15 -2.10 23.82 4.93
C GLU A 15 -2.68 23.81 6.35
N LYS A 16 -1.84 23.56 7.37
CA LYS A 16 -2.27 23.78 8.76
C LYS A 16 -1.54 24.92 9.47
N ASN A 17 -0.42 25.44 8.95
CA ASN A 17 0.31 26.53 9.58
C ASN A 17 0.91 27.50 8.55
N GLN A 18 0.92 28.80 8.86
CA GLN A 18 1.48 29.89 8.04
C GLN A 18 3.02 29.84 7.85
N ASN A 19 3.65 28.66 8.04
CA ASN A 19 5.10 28.49 8.16
C ASN A 19 5.70 27.36 7.31
N GLY A 20 4.96 26.75 6.38
CA GLY A 20 5.54 25.80 5.43
C GLY A 20 4.53 24.89 4.76
N GLU A 21 4.98 24.21 3.70
CA GLU A 21 4.22 23.22 2.94
C GLU A 21 4.67 21.81 3.35
N LEU A 22 3.74 20.94 3.71
CA LEU A 22 3.97 19.51 3.91
C LEU A 22 3.48 18.80 2.66
N ILE A 23 4.38 18.05 2.01
CA ILE A 23 4.07 17.22 0.84
C ILE A 23 4.50 15.79 1.12
N ILE A 24 3.60 14.83 0.87
CA ILE A 24 3.85 13.41 1.06
C ILE A 24 4.03 12.76 -0.32
N ALA A 25 5.09 11.99 -0.51
CA ALA A 25 5.28 11.29 -1.78
C ALA A 25 4.36 10.08 -1.87
N ASP A 26 3.87 9.78 -3.08
CA ASP A 26 3.03 8.61 -3.34
C ASP A 26 3.70 7.31 -2.86
N ASP A 27 5.03 7.22 -3.01
CA ASP A 27 5.86 6.10 -2.51
C ASP A 27 5.70 5.87 -1.00
N VAL A 28 5.57 6.94 -0.21
CA VAL A 28 5.44 6.83 1.26
C VAL A 28 4.07 6.24 1.62
N ILE A 29 3.02 6.67 0.92
CA ILE A 29 1.67 6.11 1.09
C ILE A 29 1.66 4.64 0.69
N ALA A 30 2.34 4.28 -0.41
CA ALA A 30 2.48 2.91 -0.85
C ALA A 30 3.19 2.01 0.18
N ILE A 31 4.24 2.52 0.85
CA ILE A 31 4.93 1.81 1.95
C ILE A 31 3.97 1.56 3.12
N ILE A 32 3.23 2.58 3.55
CA ILE A 32 2.26 2.46 4.65
C ILE A 32 1.21 1.40 4.32
N ALA A 33 0.64 1.45 3.11
CA ALA A 33 -0.35 0.50 2.64
C ALA A 33 0.20 -0.93 2.58
N GLY A 34 1.41 -1.09 2.03
CA GLY A 34 2.04 -2.41 1.89
C GLY A 34 2.36 -3.06 3.24
N ILE A 35 2.98 -2.31 4.16
CA ILE A 35 3.25 -2.81 5.51
C ILE A 35 1.95 -3.20 6.20
N SER A 36 0.95 -2.30 6.17
CA SER A 36 -0.33 -2.50 6.83
C SER A 36 -1.08 -3.71 6.28
N ALA A 37 -1.06 -3.93 4.97
CA ALA A 37 -1.65 -5.12 4.34
C ALA A 37 -0.95 -6.40 4.77
N THR A 38 0.38 -6.40 4.87
CA THR A 38 1.14 -7.60 5.28
C THR A 38 1.04 -7.94 6.77
N GLU A 39 0.59 -7.01 7.60
CA GLU A 39 0.31 -7.27 9.03
C GLU A 39 -1.00 -8.03 9.25
N VAL A 40 -1.89 -8.08 8.25
CA VAL A 40 -3.18 -8.77 8.38
C VAL A 40 -2.99 -10.28 8.35
N PRO A 41 -3.50 -11.02 9.36
CA PRO A 41 -3.48 -12.47 9.36
C PRO A 41 -4.13 -13.05 8.09
N GLY A 42 -3.45 -14.01 7.46
CA GLY A 42 -3.92 -14.61 6.21
C GLY A 42 -3.33 -13.97 4.95
N VAL A 43 -2.70 -12.81 5.04
CA VAL A 43 -1.85 -12.30 3.95
C VAL A 43 -0.50 -13.01 4.00
N ALA A 44 -0.07 -13.59 2.89
CA ALA A 44 1.23 -14.25 2.77
C ALA A 44 2.31 -13.26 2.33
N SER A 45 2.03 -12.50 1.27
CA SER A 45 2.92 -11.50 0.69
C SER A 45 2.15 -10.60 -0.26
N MET A 46 2.77 -9.50 -0.70
CA MET A 46 2.29 -8.74 -1.84
C MET A 46 2.77 -9.36 -3.16
N ALA A 47 2.04 -9.08 -4.24
CA ALA A 47 2.40 -9.52 -5.57
C ALA A 47 3.82 -9.02 -5.95
N GLY A 48 4.61 -9.91 -6.53
CA GLY A 48 6.05 -9.70 -6.77
C GLY A 48 6.96 -10.27 -5.68
N GLY A 49 6.41 -10.89 -4.62
CA GLY A 49 7.20 -11.57 -3.57
C GLY A 49 7.59 -10.68 -2.39
N TRP A 50 6.86 -9.60 -2.14
CA TRP A 50 7.25 -8.61 -1.15
C TRP A 50 6.56 -8.91 0.18
N SER A 51 7.33 -9.25 1.20
CA SER A 51 6.85 -9.35 2.58
C SER A 51 7.04 -8.02 3.31
N GLY A 52 6.31 -7.82 4.42
CA GLY A 52 6.45 -6.61 5.24
C GLY A 52 7.87 -6.38 5.74
N GLU A 53 8.61 -7.46 6.04
CA GLU A 53 10.02 -7.37 6.46
C GLU A 53 10.94 -6.88 5.34
N ILE A 54 10.70 -7.32 4.10
CA ILE A 54 11.45 -6.87 2.92
C ILE A 54 11.19 -5.38 2.66
N ILE A 55 9.92 -4.95 2.75
CA ILE A 55 9.53 -3.54 2.59
C ILE A 55 10.23 -2.68 3.65
N ALA A 56 10.18 -3.09 4.92
CA ALA A 56 10.73 -2.34 6.04
C ALA A 56 12.26 -2.23 6.02
N ARG A 57 12.98 -3.31 5.64
CA ARG A 57 14.45 -3.33 5.64
C ARG A 57 15.08 -2.67 4.44
N MET A 58 14.45 -2.80 3.27
CA MET A 58 15.11 -2.53 2.00
C MET A 58 14.66 -1.19 1.38
N GLY A 59 13.63 -0.54 1.94
CA GLY A 59 13.14 0.77 1.48
C GLY A 59 12.88 0.77 -0.03
N ILE A 60 12.40 -0.35 -0.55
CA ILE A 60 12.50 -0.64 -1.98
C ILE A 60 11.63 0.35 -2.73
N ARG A 61 12.25 0.96 -3.73
CA ARG A 61 11.75 2.11 -4.46
C ARG A 61 10.76 1.74 -5.57
N ASP A 62 10.50 0.45 -5.76
CA ASP A 62 9.75 -0.10 -6.90
C ASP A 62 8.60 -0.99 -6.42
N LEU A 63 7.79 -0.45 -5.51
CA LEU A 63 6.56 -1.08 -4.99
C LEU A 63 5.48 -1.26 -6.05
N SER A 64 5.74 -0.77 -7.27
CA SER A 64 4.86 -0.73 -8.44
C SER A 64 4.21 -2.07 -8.79
N LYS A 65 4.81 -3.20 -8.40
CA LYS A 65 4.26 -4.55 -8.66
C LYS A 65 3.20 -5.02 -7.68
N GLY A 66 3.11 -4.41 -6.50
CA GLY A 66 2.21 -4.82 -5.43
C GLY A 66 1.19 -3.75 -5.01
N VAL A 67 1.54 -2.47 -5.17
CA VAL A 67 0.71 -1.33 -4.76
C VAL A 67 0.68 -0.29 -5.86
N LYS A 68 -0.52 0.22 -6.16
CA LYS A 68 -0.72 1.44 -6.93
C LYS A 68 -1.51 2.43 -6.07
N ILE A 69 -1.03 3.67 -6.02
CA ILE A 69 -1.67 4.78 -5.32
C ILE A 69 -2.10 5.81 -6.36
N GLU A 70 -3.32 6.32 -6.21
CA GLU A 70 -3.81 7.48 -6.93
C GLU A 70 -4.26 8.51 -5.88
N VAL A 71 -3.70 9.72 -5.96
CA VAL A 71 -4.03 10.82 -5.05
C VAL A 71 -4.69 11.94 -5.84
N ASP A 72 -5.83 12.41 -5.34
CA ASP A 72 -6.57 13.56 -5.88
C ASP A 72 -6.84 14.57 -4.75
N GLY A 73 -5.99 15.58 -4.64
CA GLY A 73 -6.02 16.55 -3.56
C GLY A 73 -5.78 15.90 -2.19
N GLU A 74 -6.82 15.86 -1.35
CA GLU A 74 -6.81 15.22 -0.02
C GLU A 74 -7.36 13.78 -0.03
N GLN A 75 -7.76 13.28 -1.19
CA GLN A 75 -8.38 11.98 -1.37
C GLN A 75 -7.37 10.98 -1.94
N VAL A 76 -7.42 9.74 -1.47
CA VAL A 76 -6.54 8.67 -1.94
C VAL A 76 -7.31 7.40 -2.26
N SER A 77 -6.99 6.80 -3.40
CA SER A 77 -7.45 5.49 -3.84
C SER A 77 -6.27 4.53 -3.89
N VAL A 78 -6.46 3.33 -3.36
CA VAL A 78 -5.40 2.34 -3.19
C VAL A 78 -5.77 1.07 -3.94
N LEU A 79 -4.86 0.55 -4.76
CA LEU A 79 -4.99 -0.78 -5.36
C LEU A 79 -3.85 -1.67 -4.89
N LEU A 80 -4.20 -2.75 -4.20
CA LEU A 80 -3.28 -3.74 -3.66
C LEU A 80 -3.37 -5.03 -4.47
N SER A 81 -2.23 -5.68 -4.72
CA SER A 81 -2.16 -7.04 -5.23
C SER A 81 -1.51 -7.94 -4.20
N LEU A 82 -2.23 -8.97 -3.75
CA LEU A 82 -1.85 -9.79 -2.59
C LEU A 82 -1.86 -11.28 -2.91
N ASN A 83 -0.98 -12.02 -2.24
CA ASN A 83 -1.02 -13.46 -2.12
C ASN A 83 -1.60 -13.83 -0.75
N VAL A 84 -2.59 -14.71 -0.72
CA VAL A 84 -3.31 -15.10 0.51
C VAL A 84 -2.87 -16.50 0.93
N LYS A 85 -2.78 -16.77 2.23
CA LYS A 85 -2.45 -18.09 2.77
C LYS A 85 -3.61 -19.06 2.54
N TYR A 86 -3.29 -20.30 2.14
CA TYR A 86 -4.28 -21.36 2.04
C TYR A 86 -4.98 -21.59 3.38
N GLY A 87 -6.30 -21.82 3.35
CA GLY A 87 -7.12 -22.04 4.54
C GLY A 87 -7.75 -20.78 5.14
N TYR A 88 -7.41 -19.59 4.63
CA TYR A 88 -8.08 -18.33 5.00
C TYR A 88 -9.20 -17.97 4.02
N SER A 89 -10.26 -17.33 4.53
CA SER A 89 -11.35 -16.79 3.72
C SER A 89 -10.90 -15.53 3.00
N ILE A 90 -10.78 -15.59 1.67
CA ILE A 90 -10.36 -14.44 0.85
C ILE A 90 -11.23 -13.20 1.11
N PRO A 91 -12.57 -13.29 1.17
CA PRO A 91 -13.41 -12.12 1.46
C PRO A 91 -13.14 -11.51 2.85
N GLU A 92 -12.95 -12.33 3.88
CA GLU A 92 -12.69 -11.85 5.24
C GLU A 92 -11.32 -11.17 5.32
N VAL A 93 -10.27 -11.85 4.83
CA VAL A 93 -8.92 -11.26 4.78
C VAL A 93 -8.91 -9.97 3.98
N SER A 94 -9.66 -9.91 2.87
CA SER A 94 -9.74 -8.69 2.06
C SER A 94 -10.40 -7.55 2.83
N ALA A 95 -11.51 -7.82 3.54
CA ALA A 95 -12.18 -6.80 4.36
C ALA A 95 -11.24 -6.27 5.47
N ASP A 96 -10.53 -7.19 6.15
CA ASP A 96 -9.58 -6.82 7.20
C ASP A 96 -8.42 -5.98 6.66
N VAL A 97 -7.90 -6.31 5.47
CA VAL A 97 -6.88 -5.49 4.79
C VAL A 97 -7.43 -4.12 4.42
N GLN A 98 -8.63 -4.03 3.87
CA GLN A 98 -9.25 -2.76 3.50
C GLN A 98 -9.37 -1.83 4.71
N GLU A 99 -9.89 -2.33 5.83
CA GLU A 99 -10.02 -1.57 7.05
C GLU A 99 -8.66 -1.13 7.61
N LYS A 100 -7.71 -2.07 7.72
CA LYS A 100 -6.39 -1.81 8.30
C LYS A 100 -5.59 -0.78 7.49
N VAL A 101 -5.60 -0.92 6.16
CA VAL A 101 -4.88 -0.02 5.25
C VAL A 101 -5.51 1.37 5.26
N ALA A 102 -6.84 1.46 5.22
CA ALA A 102 -7.52 2.74 5.28
C ALA A 102 -7.19 3.47 6.59
N GLN A 103 -7.37 2.81 7.73
CA GLN A 103 -7.06 3.39 9.04
C GLN A 103 -5.61 3.85 9.16
N ALA A 104 -4.66 3.07 8.67
CA ALA A 104 -3.24 3.42 8.72
C ALA A 104 -2.92 4.67 7.91
N ILE A 105 -3.41 4.76 6.66
CA ILE A 105 -3.17 5.92 5.80
C ILE A 105 -3.82 7.16 6.40
N GLU A 106 -5.08 7.09 6.79
CA GLU A 106 -5.80 8.24 7.36
C GLU A 106 -5.15 8.72 8.66
N SER A 107 -4.74 7.80 9.54
CA SER A 107 -4.14 8.14 10.83
C SER A 107 -2.72 8.72 10.71
N MET A 108 -1.93 8.24 9.76
CA MET A 108 -0.52 8.65 9.62
C MET A 108 -0.34 9.89 8.73
N THR A 109 -1.17 10.01 7.69
CA THR A 109 -1.03 11.08 6.68
C THR A 109 -2.06 12.18 6.86
N GLY A 110 -3.22 11.87 7.45
CA GLY A 110 -4.38 12.75 7.49
C GLY A 110 -5.17 12.81 6.18
N LEU A 111 -4.86 11.95 5.19
CA LEU A 111 -5.59 11.91 3.90
C LEU A 111 -6.92 11.19 4.12
N ARG A 112 -7.89 11.41 3.24
CA ARG A 112 -9.14 10.66 3.23
C ARG A 112 -9.05 9.51 2.24
N VAL A 113 -9.27 8.28 2.69
CA VAL A 113 -9.24 7.11 1.80
C VAL A 113 -10.62 6.93 1.17
N LEU A 114 -10.68 6.93 -0.17
CA LEU A 114 -11.93 6.71 -0.92
C LEU A 114 -12.24 5.23 -1.08
N ASP A 115 -11.24 4.48 -1.52
CA ASP A 115 -11.37 3.07 -1.82
C ASP A 115 -10.05 2.34 -1.61
N VAL A 116 -10.16 1.10 -1.16
CA VAL A 116 -9.06 0.15 -1.10
C VAL A 116 -9.48 -1.07 -1.92
N ASN A 117 -8.96 -1.16 -3.14
CA ASN A 117 -9.21 -2.27 -4.04
C ASN A 117 -8.17 -3.35 -3.83
N ILE A 118 -8.61 -4.61 -3.76
CA ILE A 118 -7.74 -5.77 -3.55
C ILE A 118 -7.86 -6.71 -4.73
N ARG A 119 -6.72 -7.01 -5.35
CA ARG A 119 -6.54 -8.06 -6.34
C ARG A 119 -5.81 -9.23 -5.71
N ILE A 120 -6.39 -10.42 -5.80
CA ILE A 120 -5.71 -11.64 -5.39
C ILE A 120 -4.84 -12.13 -6.54
N ALA A 121 -3.52 -12.12 -6.34
CA ALA A 121 -2.53 -12.59 -7.30
C ALA A 121 -2.32 -14.10 -7.21
N GLY A 122 -2.51 -14.70 -6.02
CA GLY A 122 -2.35 -16.12 -5.81
C GLY A 122 -2.71 -16.57 -4.41
N VAL A 123 -2.64 -17.89 -4.20
CA VAL A 123 -2.79 -18.54 -2.90
C VAL A 123 -1.50 -19.29 -2.60
N VAL A 124 -0.92 -19.07 -1.41
CA VAL A 124 0.34 -19.70 -0.98
C VAL A 124 0.01 -20.85 -0.05
N THR A 125 0.57 -22.02 -0.33
CA THR A 125 0.43 -23.19 0.52
C THR A 125 1.61 -23.28 1.48
N SER A 126 1.44 -24.02 2.58
CA SER A 126 2.50 -24.23 3.58
C SER A 126 3.72 -25.00 3.05
N GLU A 127 3.67 -25.57 1.84
CA GLU A 127 4.81 -26.22 1.20
C GLU A 127 5.72 -25.23 0.43
N ASP A 128 5.27 -23.97 0.26
CA ASP A 128 5.97 -22.92 -0.49
C ASP A 128 6.60 -21.83 0.41
N GLU A 129 6.55 -21.98 1.75
CA GLU A 129 7.16 -21.05 2.74
C GLU A 129 8.65 -21.32 3.01
#